data_AF-A0A1H1R1Z8-F1
#
_entry.id   AF-A0A1H1R1Z8-F1
#
_cell.length_a   1.000
_cell.length_b   1.000
_cell.length_c   1.000
_cell.angle_alpha   90.00
_cell.angle_beta   90.00
_cell.angle_gamma   90.00
#
_symmetry.space_group_name_H-M   'P 1'
#
loop_
_entity.id
_entity.type
_entity.pdbx_description
1 polymer ?
#
loop_
_entity_poly.entity_id
_entity_poly.type
_entity_poly.pdbx_seq_one_letter_code
_entity_poly.pdbx_strand_id
1 'polypeptide(L)'
;MKKLVYLIAVLFFVSCAVEKSSTYKEMKSDVSMSEFFTDSELQDLAKIVDFFDSEIHLDKSKPKDEAYFEFNKNIIEECINEIKGFKIPLNYKLQEEVYSKIDTAFFKEIWVHKTFYKGSGMEKPILEKAYDLNLFGKYMLFLKSLKNEDVLFRDFYKRFSLSNEISFGVQSAAFYQFEMKEFKGIKRRMFFAVYYLTVNDKMHNYINRKS
;
A
#
# COMPACT_ATOMS: atom_id res chain seq x y z
N MET A 1 -1.48 11.88 52.42
CA MET A 1 -0.52 11.48 51.36
C MET A 1 -0.82 10.11 50.75
N LYS A 2 -1.11 9.04 51.52
CA LYS A 2 -1.42 7.70 50.96
C LYS A 2 -2.60 7.69 49.96
N LYS A 3 -3.66 8.47 50.19
CA LYS A 3 -4.82 8.59 49.27
C LYS A 3 -4.51 9.31 47.95
N LEU A 4 -3.51 10.19 47.92
CA LEU A 4 -3.08 10.91 46.70
C LEU A 4 -2.25 10.00 45.79
N VAL A 5 -1.46 9.10 46.38
CA VAL A 5 -0.66 8.09 45.66
C VAL A 5 -1.55 7.09 44.92
N TYR A 6 -2.67 6.67 45.51
CA TYR A 6 -3.64 5.79 44.83
C TYR A 6 -4.33 6.48 43.63
N LEU A 7 -4.57 7.79 43.70
CA LEU A 7 -5.22 8.54 42.63
C LEU A 7 -4.30 8.74 41.42
N ILE A 8 -2.99 8.91 41.66
CA ILE A 8 -1.96 8.97 40.60
C ILE A 8 -1.75 7.57 39.98
N ALA A 9 -1.78 6.50 40.78
CA ALA A 9 -1.64 5.14 40.27
C ALA A 9 -2.78 4.72 39.33
N VAL A 10 -4.03 5.15 39.59
CA VAL A 10 -5.18 4.87 38.71
C VAL A 10 -5.10 5.66 37.39
N LEU A 11 -4.53 6.87 37.39
CA LEU A 11 -4.32 7.66 36.17
C LEU A 11 -3.29 7.05 35.21
N PHE A 12 -2.31 6.29 35.72
CA PHE A 12 -1.33 5.58 34.88
C PHE A 12 -1.89 4.32 34.19
N PHE A 13 -3.02 3.75 34.66
CA PHE A 13 -3.64 2.58 34.01
C PHE A 13 -4.62 2.93 32.89
N VAL A 14 -5.00 4.20 32.74
CA VAL A 14 -5.94 4.63 31.68
C VAL A 14 -5.21 5.07 30.39
N SER A 15 -3.89 5.29 30.44
CA SER A 15 -3.12 5.78 29.30
C SER A 15 -2.39 4.66 28.55
N CYS A 16 -3.10 3.72 27.91
CA CYS A 16 -2.50 2.93 26.81
C CYS A 16 -3.51 2.11 25.98
N ALA A 17 -4.79 2.48 25.94
CA ALA A 17 -5.65 1.98 24.87
C ALA A 17 -5.30 2.77 23.60
N VAL A 18 -4.32 2.29 22.83
CA VAL A 18 -4.09 2.80 21.47
C VAL A 18 -5.41 2.65 20.73
N GLU A 19 -6.07 3.77 20.43
CA GLU A 19 -7.34 3.74 19.72
C GLU A 19 -7.09 3.13 18.35
N LYS A 20 -7.57 1.90 18.17
CA LYS A 20 -7.43 1.18 16.92
C LYS A 20 -8.15 1.97 15.82
N SER A 21 -7.45 2.21 14.71
CA SER A 21 -7.99 3.02 13.61
C SER A 21 -9.28 2.42 13.05
N SER A 22 -10.12 3.26 12.44
CA SER A 22 -11.35 2.80 11.79
C SER A 22 -11.06 1.79 10.68
N THR A 23 -9.95 1.98 9.96
CA THR A 23 -9.46 1.04 8.94
C THR A 23 -9.12 -0.33 9.50
N TYR A 24 -8.42 -0.41 10.64
CA TYR A 24 -8.19 -1.70 11.30
C TYR A 24 -9.50 -2.38 11.68
N LYS A 25 -10.47 -1.64 12.23
CA LYS A 25 -11.77 -2.21 12.64
C LYS A 25 -12.52 -2.78 11.41
N GLU A 26 -12.47 -2.08 10.29
CA GLU A 26 -13.05 -2.53 9.03
C GLU A 26 -12.35 -3.80 8.50
N MET A 27 -11.02 -3.82 8.46
CA MET A 27 -10.25 -5.01 8.08
C MET A 27 -10.55 -6.21 8.99
N LYS A 28 -10.66 -5.97 10.30
CA LYS A 28 -10.96 -7.01 11.29
C LYS A 28 -12.41 -7.53 11.21
N SER A 29 -13.31 -6.74 10.62
CA SER A 29 -14.68 -7.17 10.35
C SER A 29 -14.83 -7.98 9.06
N ASP A 30 -13.86 -7.88 8.14
CA ASP A 30 -13.82 -8.71 6.93
C ASP A 30 -13.32 -10.12 7.28
N VAL A 31 -14.16 -11.12 6.99
CA VAL A 31 -13.90 -12.53 7.31
C VAL A 31 -12.63 -13.02 6.58
N SER A 32 -12.53 -12.75 5.28
CA SER A 32 -11.40 -13.22 4.47
C SER A 32 -10.07 -12.61 4.93
N MET A 33 -10.05 -11.34 5.31
CA MET A 33 -8.86 -10.70 5.86
C MET A 33 -8.52 -11.23 7.25
N SER A 34 -9.51 -11.44 8.12
CA SER A 34 -9.31 -11.86 9.50
C SER A 34 -8.91 -13.32 9.65
N GLU A 35 -9.27 -14.17 8.70
CA GLU A 35 -8.80 -15.55 8.62
C GLU A 35 -7.40 -15.64 8.04
N PHE A 36 -7.04 -14.73 7.11
CA PHE A 36 -5.76 -14.79 6.42
C PHE A 36 -4.62 -14.13 7.20
N PHE A 37 -4.88 -12.98 7.83
CA PHE A 37 -3.89 -12.17 8.53
C PHE A 37 -4.09 -12.22 10.05
N THR A 38 -2.98 -12.14 10.79
CA THR A 38 -3.03 -11.99 12.24
C THR A 38 -3.44 -10.58 12.64
N ASP A 39 -3.83 -10.40 13.90
CA ASP A 39 -4.20 -9.09 14.43
C ASP A 39 -3.11 -8.03 14.29
N SER A 40 -1.83 -8.40 14.43
CA SER A 40 -0.70 -7.47 14.27
C SER A 40 -0.49 -7.11 12.80
N GLU A 41 -0.59 -8.09 11.90
CA GLU A 41 -0.48 -7.85 10.45
C GLU A 41 -1.62 -6.96 9.93
N LEU A 42 -2.84 -7.14 10.43
CA LEU A 42 -3.97 -6.25 10.12
C LEU A 42 -3.74 -4.83 10.62
N GLN A 43 -3.09 -4.64 11.77
CA GLN A 43 -2.71 -3.31 12.25
C GLN A 43 -1.66 -2.67 11.34
N ASP A 44 -0.70 -3.45 10.85
CA ASP A 44 0.32 -2.97 9.92
C ASP A 44 -0.27 -2.62 8.54
N LEU A 45 -1.17 -3.45 8.00
CA LEU A 45 -1.92 -3.14 6.79
C LEU A 45 -2.79 -1.89 6.96
N ALA A 46 -3.41 -1.71 8.14
CA ALA A 46 -4.19 -0.53 8.43
C ALA A 46 -3.31 0.75 8.43
N LYS A 47 -2.09 0.71 8.97
CA LYS A 47 -1.15 1.85 8.90
C LYS A 47 -0.84 2.25 7.45
N ILE A 48 -0.64 1.27 6.57
CA ILE A 48 -0.39 1.50 5.13
C ILE A 48 -1.59 2.19 4.49
N VAL A 49 -2.80 1.66 4.71
CA VAL A 49 -4.03 2.22 4.14
C VAL A 49 -4.36 3.58 4.73
N ASP A 50 -4.19 3.78 6.03
CA ASP A 50 -4.45 5.06 6.70
C ASP A 50 -3.49 6.16 6.21
N PHE A 51 -2.22 5.82 5.96
CA PHE A 51 -1.28 6.75 5.31
C PHE A 51 -1.73 7.12 3.91
N PHE A 52 -2.04 6.14 3.07
CA PHE A 52 -2.47 6.43 1.71
C PHE A 52 -3.78 7.23 1.68
N ASP A 53 -4.76 6.86 2.52
CA ASP A 53 -5.98 7.64 2.73
C ASP A 53 -5.65 9.09 3.11
N SER A 54 -4.66 9.33 3.99
CA SER A 54 -4.29 10.68 4.40
C SER A 54 -3.66 11.53 3.30
N GLU A 55 -3.01 10.90 2.32
CA GLU A 55 -2.37 11.60 1.20
C GLU A 55 -3.38 11.93 0.09
N ILE A 56 -4.38 11.07 -0.14
CA ILE A 56 -5.32 11.23 -1.26
C ILE A 56 -6.68 11.82 -0.85
N HIS A 57 -7.10 11.66 0.41
CA HIS A 57 -8.41 12.08 0.89
C HIS A 57 -8.32 13.41 1.65
N LEU A 58 -7.90 14.45 0.93
CA LEU A 58 -7.68 15.78 1.50
C LEU A 58 -8.99 16.43 1.97
N ASP A 59 -10.09 16.19 1.26
CA ASP A 59 -11.43 16.61 1.66
C ASP A 59 -12.17 15.48 2.38
N LYS A 60 -12.12 15.49 3.72
CA LYS A 60 -12.75 14.47 4.57
C LYS A 60 -14.29 14.45 4.51
N SER A 61 -14.92 15.43 3.85
CA SER A 61 -16.37 15.42 3.66
C SER A 61 -16.80 14.45 2.56
N LYS A 62 -15.87 14.06 1.68
CA LYS A 62 -16.13 13.10 0.61
C LYS A 62 -16.13 11.65 1.12
N PRO A 63 -16.87 10.75 0.46
CA PRO A 63 -16.70 9.32 0.64
C PRO A 63 -15.27 8.88 0.24
N LYS A 64 -14.69 7.92 0.97
CA LYS A 64 -13.35 7.42 0.66
C LYS A 64 -13.26 6.84 -0.76
N ASP A 65 -14.27 6.10 -1.22
CA ASP A 65 -14.32 5.53 -2.56
C ASP A 65 -14.31 6.60 -3.67
N GLU A 66 -14.94 7.75 -3.43
CA GLU A 66 -14.83 8.91 -4.33
C GLU A 66 -13.39 9.44 -4.39
N ALA A 67 -12.72 9.59 -3.25
CA ALA A 67 -11.33 10.06 -3.21
C ALA A 67 -10.36 9.10 -3.95
N TYR A 68 -10.56 7.78 -3.83
CA TYR A 68 -9.77 6.80 -4.58
C TYR A 68 -10.04 6.88 -6.08
N PHE A 69 -11.30 7.03 -6.48
CA PHE A 69 -11.68 7.16 -7.88
C PHE A 69 -11.07 8.42 -8.51
N GLU A 70 -11.24 9.59 -7.87
CA GLU A 70 -10.69 10.86 -8.33
C GLU A 70 -9.15 10.82 -8.41
N PHE A 71 -8.49 10.30 -7.37
CA PHE A 71 -7.04 10.15 -7.36
C PHE A 71 -6.55 9.29 -8.53
N ASN A 72 -7.14 8.10 -8.73
CA ASN A 72 -6.74 7.20 -9.81
C ASN A 72 -6.96 7.85 -11.18
N LYS A 73 -8.13 8.46 -11.40
CA LYS A 73 -8.46 9.11 -12.67
C LYS A 73 -7.47 10.23 -12.98
N ASN A 74 -7.25 11.15 -12.04
CA ASN A 74 -6.35 12.29 -12.21
C ASN A 74 -4.91 11.82 -12.49
N ILE A 75 -4.43 10.83 -11.74
CA ILE A 75 -3.06 10.33 -11.86
C ILE A 75 -2.83 9.62 -13.20
N ILE A 76 -3.81 8.89 -13.70
CA ILE A 76 -3.70 8.22 -15.00
C ILE A 76 -3.78 9.25 -16.13
N GLU A 77 -4.68 10.23 -16.03
CA GLU A 77 -4.79 11.33 -17.00
C GLU A 77 -3.51 12.16 -17.05
N GLU A 78 -2.91 12.47 -15.91
CA GLU A 78 -1.60 13.13 -15.82
C GLU A 78 -0.52 12.29 -16.51
N CYS A 79 -0.42 10.99 -16.20
CA CYS A 79 0.55 10.11 -16.84
C CYS A 79 0.38 10.01 -18.37
N ILE A 80 -0.86 10.08 -18.88
CA ILE A 80 -1.14 10.06 -20.33
C ILE A 80 -0.76 11.39 -20.99
N ASN A 81 -1.04 12.51 -20.32
CA ASN A 81 -0.85 13.85 -20.87
C ASN A 81 0.58 14.40 -20.65
N GLU A 82 1.35 13.84 -19.72
CA GLU A 82 2.68 14.32 -19.41
C GLU A 82 3.73 13.94 -20.46
N ILE A 83 4.35 14.97 -21.05
CA ILE A 83 5.51 14.85 -21.94
C ILE A 83 6.83 14.77 -21.13
N LYS A 84 6.81 15.19 -19.85
CA LYS A 84 8.03 15.35 -19.02
C LYS A 84 7.90 14.73 -17.62
N GLY A 85 7.95 13.40 -17.58
CA GLY A 85 8.34 12.66 -16.36
C GLY A 85 7.32 12.70 -15.23
N PHE A 86 6.29 11.85 -15.39
CA PHE A 86 5.24 11.59 -14.42
C PHE A 86 5.79 11.25 -13.03
N LYS A 87 5.10 11.72 -11.97
CA LYS A 87 5.36 11.37 -10.57
C LYS A 87 4.03 11.14 -9.84
N ILE A 88 4.04 10.22 -8.90
CA ILE A 88 2.92 10.06 -7.96
C ILE A 88 3.08 11.12 -6.85
N PRO A 89 2.02 11.90 -6.53
CA PRO A 89 2.06 12.94 -5.50
C PRO A 89 1.88 12.32 -4.11
N LEU A 90 2.77 11.39 -3.75
CA LEU A 90 2.87 10.85 -2.40
C LEU A 90 4.19 11.29 -1.77
N ASN A 91 4.13 11.74 -0.52
CA ASN A 91 5.32 12.16 0.21
C ASN A 91 6.18 10.95 0.60
N TYR A 92 7.28 10.76 -0.13
CA TYR A 92 8.16 9.60 0.06
C TYR A 92 8.82 9.56 1.46
N LYS A 93 9.13 10.70 2.07
CA LYS A 93 9.70 10.72 3.43
C LYS A 93 8.70 10.19 4.46
N LEU A 94 7.43 10.59 4.33
CA LEU A 94 6.37 10.07 5.21
C LEU A 94 6.08 8.59 4.94
N GLN A 95 6.19 8.14 3.69
CA GLN A 95 6.13 6.73 3.34
C GLN A 95 7.25 5.92 4.02
N GLU A 96 8.48 6.41 4.04
CA GLU A 96 9.61 5.76 4.75
C GLU A 96 9.35 5.67 6.27
N GLU A 97 8.73 6.71 6.86
CA GLU A 97 8.31 6.65 8.26
C GLU A 97 7.27 5.56 8.51
N VAL A 98 6.31 5.37 7.60
CA VAL A 98 5.32 4.28 7.70
C VAL A 98 6.02 2.93 7.61
N TYR A 99 6.96 2.76 6.68
CA TYR A 99 7.75 1.53 6.56
C TYR A 99 8.50 1.18 7.85
N SER A 100 9.06 2.18 8.53
CA SER A 100 9.75 1.98 9.82
C SER A 100 8.84 1.53 10.97
N LYS A 101 7.52 1.71 10.84
CA LYS A 101 6.51 1.40 11.86
C LYS A 101 5.80 0.06 11.65
N ILE A 102 6.13 -0.64 10.56
CA ILE A 102 5.62 -1.97 10.22
C ILE A 102 6.58 -3.02 10.82
N ASP A 103 6.04 -4.14 11.29
CA ASP A 103 6.88 -5.25 11.72
C ASP A 103 7.82 -5.70 10.59
N THR A 104 9.11 -5.88 10.90
CA THR A 104 10.11 -6.15 9.86
C THR A 104 9.92 -7.50 9.16
N ALA A 105 9.37 -8.50 9.85
CA ALA A 105 9.07 -9.79 9.23
C ALA A 105 7.87 -9.63 8.29
N PHE A 106 6.80 -8.97 8.74
CA PHE A 106 5.63 -8.74 7.91
C PHE A 106 5.90 -7.79 6.73
N PHE A 107 6.76 -6.78 6.91
CA PHE A 107 7.20 -5.92 5.81
C PHE A 107 7.77 -6.75 4.64
N LYS A 108 8.56 -7.78 4.94
CA LYS A 108 9.14 -8.70 3.94
C LYS A 108 8.10 -9.64 3.31
N GLU A 109 6.97 -9.85 3.97
CA GLU A 109 5.81 -10.57 3.41
C GLU A 109 5.02 -9.72 2.39
N ILE A 110 5.24 -8.40 2.36
CA ILE A 110 4.65 -7.51 1.37
C ILE A 110 5.67 -7.17 0.28
N TRP A 111 6.87 -6.75 0.67
CA TRP A 111 7.88 -6.20 -0.24
C TRP A 111 9.21 -6.94 -0.19
N VAL A 112 9.91 -6.97 -1.32
CA VAL A 112 11.30 -7.45 -1.44
C VAL A 112 12.13 -6.42 -2.20
N HIS A 113 13.41 -6.32 -1.86
CA HIS A 113 14.39 -5.68 -2.73
C HIS A 113 14.64 -6.58 -3.93
N LYS A 114 14.53 -6.03 -5.13
CA LYS A 114 14.91 -6.74 -6.36
C LYS A 114 16.25 -6.26 -6.86
N THR A 115 17.05 -7.19 -7.37
CA THR A 115 18.29 -6.85 -8.06
C THR A 115 18.02 -6.86 -9.55
N PHE A 116 18.32 -5.75 -10.23
CA PHE A 116 18.13 -5.63 -11.67
C PHE A 116 19.49 -5.38 -12.35
N TYR A 117 19.66 -5.89 -13.56
CA TYR A 117 20.92 -5.75 -14.28
C TYR A 117 20.79 -4.64 -15.32
N LYS A 118 21.79 -3.76 -15.43
CA LYS A 118 21.83 -2.72 -16.47
C LYS A 118 22.73 -3.16 -17.62
N GLY A 119 22.27 -2.88 -18.85
CA GLY A 119 22.99 -3.17 -20.09
C GLY A 119 22.62 -4.51 -20.70
N SER A 120 22.80 -4.64 -22.02
CA SER A 120 22.47 -5.84 -22.79
C SER A 120 23.27 -7.09 -22.38
N GLY A 121 24.40 -6.91 -21.69
CA GLY A 121 25.29 -8.00 -21.27
C GLY A 121 25.11 -8.51 -19.84
N MET A 122 24.18 -7.95 -19.03
CA MET A 122 24.02 -8.30 -17.60
C MET A 122 25.31 -8.17 -16.75
N GLU A 123 26.32 -7.44 -17.22
CA GLU A 123 27.68 -7.48 -16.66
C GLU A 123 27.84 -6.75 -15.31
N LYS A 124 26.90 -5.86 -14.96
CA LYS A 124 26.91 -5.12 -13.69
C LYS A 124 25.55 -5.22 -13.01
N PRO A 125 25.43 -5.93 -11.86
CA PRO A 125 24.22 -5.86 -11.06
C PRO A 125 24.05 -4.41 -10.58
N ILE A 126 22.90 -3.82 -10.87
CA ILE A 126 22.42 -2.69 -10.07
C ILE A 126 21.55 -3.33 -9.00
N LEU A 127 22.03 -3.30 -7.76
CA LEU A 127 21.11 -3.49 -6.65
C LEU A 127 20.11 -2.34 -6.72
N GLU A 128 18.89 -2.59 -7.20
CA GLU A 128 17.85 -1.60 -7.01
C GLU A 128 17.59 -1.54 -5.53
N LYS A 129 17.73 -0.34 -4.98
CA LYS A 129 17.28 -0.05 -3.62
C LYS A 129 15.76 0.20 -3.58
N ALA A 130 15.05 -0.27 -4.61
CA ALA A 130 13.62 -0.09 -4.73
C ALA A 130 12.90 -1.36 -4.31
N TYR A 131 11.81 -1.18 -3.57
CA TYR A 131 10.92 -2.26 -3.21
C TYR A 131 10.02 -2.64 -4.38
N ASP A 132 9.76 -3.94 -4.50
CA ASP A 132 8.70 -4.49 -5.34
C ASP A 132 7.94 -5.55 -4.52
N LEU A 133 6.79 -6.02 -5.00
CA LEU A 133 5.99 -6.97 -4.22
C LEU A 133 6.68 -8.34 -4.11
N ASN A 134 6.52 -8.95 -2.94
CA ASN A 134 6.92 -10.32 -2.71
C ASN A 134 5.88 -11.28 -3.33
N LEU A 135 6.21 -11.90 -4.48
CA LEU A 135 5.30 -12.85 -5.15
C LEU A 135 4.84 -14.01 -4.26
N PHE A 136 5.71 -14.45 -3.35
CA PHE A 136 5.45 -15.55 -2.43
C PHE A 136 5.08 -15.08 -1.03
N GLY A 137 5.05 -13.77 -0.81
CA GLY A 137 4.71 -13.18 0.47
C GLY A 137 3.21 -13.19 0.72
N LYS A 138 2.86 -13.13 2.00
CA LYS A 138 1.48 -13.24 2.48
C LYS A 138 0.49 -12.31 1.78
N TYR A 139 0.88 -11.07 1.49
CA TYR A 139 0.01 -10.13 0.78
C TYR A 139 -0.37 -10.61 -0.63
N MET A 140 0.59 -11.07 -1.44
CA MET A 140 0.31 -11.57 -2.79
C MET A 140 -0.48 -12.88 -2.75
N LEU A 141 -0.22 -13.74 -1.76
CA LEU A 141 -1.00 -14.96 -1.56
C LEU A 141 -2.45 -14.67 -1.15
N PHE A 142 -2.70 -13.58 -0.41
CA PHE A 142 -4.05 -13.10 -0.15
C PHE A 142 -4.73 -12.61 -1.43
N LEU A 143 -4.07 -11.78 -2.24
CA LEU A 143 -4.68 -11.37 -3.53
C LEU A 143 -5.00 -12.56 -4.43
N LYS A 144 -4.14 -13.60 -4.40
CA LYS A 144 -4.39 -14.87 -5.11
C LYS A 144 -5.63 -15.60 -4.60
N SER A 145 -5.89 -15.60 -3.29
CA SER A 145 -7.05 -16.30 -2.72
C SER A 145 -8.35 -15.66 -3.19
N LEU A 146 -8.36 -14.35 -3.42
CA LEU A 146 -9.51 -13.58 -3.89
C LEU A 146 -9.80 -13.70 -5.40
N LYS A 147 -9.01 -14.47 -6.17
CA LYS A 147 -9.10 -14.54 -7.64
C LYS A 147 -10.48 -14.96 -8.20
N ASN A 148 -11.28 -15.66 -7.40
CA ASN A 148 -12.62 -16.10 -7.81
C ASN A 148 -13.71 -15.11 -7.38
N GLU A 149 -13.41 -14.23 -6.43
CA GLU A 149 -14.31 -13.19 -5.92
C GLU A 149 -14.25 -11.95 -6.79
N ASP A 150 -13.06 -11.64 -7.33
CA ASP A 150 -12.79 -10.33 -7.91
C ASP A 150 -11.83 -10.40 -9.11
N VAL A 151 -12.29 -9.89 -10.25
CA VAL A 151 -11.53 -9.83 -11.51
C VAL A 151 -10.24 -9.02 -11.40
N LEU A 152 -10.22 -7.94 -10.62
CA LEU A 152 -9.01 -7.14 -10.43
C LEU A 152 -7.92 -8.00 -9.81
N PHE A 153 -8.20 -8.69 -8.71
CA PHE A 153 -7.20 -9.45 -7.98
C PHE A 153 -6.71 -10.65 -8.80
N ARG A 154 -7.62 -11.30 -9.53
CA ARG A 154 -7.28 -12.37 -10.48
C ARG A 154 -6.31 -11.89 -11.55
N ASP A 155 -6.65 -10.82 -12.25
CA ASP A 155 -5.90 -10.36 -13.41
C ASP A 155 -4.59 -9.71 -12.99
N PHE A 156 -4.58 -8.98 -11.86
CA PHE A 156 -3.37 -8.45 -11.25
C PHE A 156 -2.41 -9.56 -10.82
N TYR A 157 -2.88 -10.56 -10.05
CA TYR A 157 -2.02 -11.67 -9.61
C TYR A 157 -1.46 -12.43 -10.81
N LYS A 158 -2.29 -12.72 -11.83
CA LYS A 158 -1.85 -13.40 -13.05
C LYS A 158 -0.73 -12.60 -13.74
N ARG A 159 -0.94 -11.31 -14.00
CA ARG A 159 0.07 -10.47 -14.67
C ARG A 159 1.34 -10.36 -13.84
N PHE A 160 1.22 -10.08 -12.55
CA PHE A 160 2.36 -9.96 -11.66
C PHE A 160 3.14 -11.28 -11.54
N SER A 161 2.47 -12.43 -11.51
CA SER A 161 3.15 -13.74 -11.46
C SER A 161 3.98 -14.05 -12.71
N LEU A 162 3.64 -13.42 -13.85
CA LEU A 162 4.36 -13.59 -15.12
C LEU A 162 5.50 -12.58 -15.25
N SER A 163 5.29 -11.33 -14.88
CA SER A 163 6.33 -10.30 -14.96
C SER A 163 7.30 -10.35 -13.79
N ASN A 164 6.82 -10.82 -12.63
CA ASN A 164 7.43 -10.57 -11.33
C ASN A 164 7.90 -9.12 -11.22
N GLU A 165 7.04 -8.17 -11.62
CA GLU A 165 7.33 -6.74 -11.55
C GLU A 165 6.05 -5.90 -11.64
N ILE A 166 5.92 -4.89 -10.78
CA ILE A 166 4.93 -3.81 -10.96
C ILE A 166 5.44 -2.77 -11.95
N SER A 167 4.61 -2.41 -12.92
CA SER A 167 4.81 -1.24 -13.79
C SER A 167 3.61 -0.31 -13.64
N PHE A 168 3.80 1.01 -13.61
CA PHE A 168 2.64 1.89 -13.55
C PHE A 168 1.86 1.88 -14.88
N GLY A 169 2.57 1.98 -15.99
CA GLY A 169 1.96 2.16 -17.32
C GLY A 169 1.15 0.95 -17.82
N VAL A 170 1.54 -0.27 -17.45
CA VAL A 170 0.80 -1.48 -17.87
C VAL A 170 -0.50 -1.64 -17.07
N GLN A 171 -0.50 -1.21 -15.81
CA GLN A 171 -1.62 -1.36 -14.88
C GLN A 171 -2.58 -0.15 -14.96
N SER A 172 -2.08 1.05 -15.21
CA SER A 172 -2.88 2.28 -15.34
C SER A 172 -3.92 2.20 -16.45
N ALA A 173 -3.58 1.58 -17.59
CA ALA A 173 -4.52 1.36 -18.68
C ALA A 173 -5.75 0.52 -18.27
N ALA A 174 -5.56 -0.45 -17.37
CA ALA A 174 -6.67 -1.25 -16.84
C ALA A 174 -7.50 -0.44 -15.84
N PHE A 175 -6.85 0.33 -14.96
CA PHE A 175 -7.53 1.14 -13.95
C PHE A 175 -8.29 2.32 -14.56
N TYR A 176 -7.88 2.81 -15.73
CA TYR A 176 -8.57 3.90 -16.43
C TYR A 176 -10.01 3.54 -16.82
N GLN A 177 -10.29 2.25 -16.98
CA GLN A 177 -11.62 1.73 -17.33
C GLN A 177 -12.52 1.52 -16.11
N PHE A 178 -12.01 1.71 -14.89
CA PHE A 178 -12.78 1.48 -13.67
C PHE A 178 -13.76 2.62 -13.42
N GLU A 179 -14.96 2.26 -12.97
CA GLU A 179 -15.94 3.21 -12.46
C GLU A 179 -15.75 3.38 -10.94
N MET A 180 -16.54 4.26 -10.32
CA MET A 180 -16.43 4.54 -8.89
C MET A 180 -16.66 3.28 -8.01
N LYS A 181 -17.54 2.38 -8.42
CA LYS A 181 -17.92 1.18 -7.65
C LYS A 181 -16.75 0.20 -7.46
N GLU A 182 -15.77 0.20 -8.37
CA GLU A 182 -14.58 -0.67 -8.37
C GLU A 182 -13.56 -0.27 -7.29
N PHE A 183 -13.72 0.91 -6.69
CA PHE A 183 -12.90 1.42 -5.59
C PHE A 183 -13.51 1.17 -4.21
N LYS A 184 -14.70 0.56 -4.17
CA LYS A 184 -15.42 0.31 -2.92
C LYS A 184 -14.80 -0.84 -2.12
N GLY A 185 -14.71 -0.63 -0.80
CA GLY A 185 -14.39 -1.67 0.17
C GLY A 185 -12.91 -1.77 0.53
N ILE A 186 -12.65 -2.31 1.72
CA ILE A 186 -11.33 -2.34 2.34
C ILE A 186 -10.28 -3.13 1.53
N LYS A 187 -10.65 -4.24 0.89
CA LYS A 187 -9.73 -5.04 0.06
C LYS A 187 -9.19 -4.23 -1.13
N ARG A 188 -10.05 -3.44 -1.78
CA ARG A 188 -9.66 -2.55 -2.90
C ARG A 188 -8.80 -1.38 -2.42
N ARG A 189 -9.16 -0.76 -1.30
CA ARG A 189 -8.33 0.30 -0.68
C ARG A 189 -6.94 -0.19 -0.30
N MET A 190 -6.86 -1.35 0.35
CA MET A 190 -5.59 -2.03 0.66
C MET A 190 -4.77 -2.32 -0.60
N PHE A 191 -5.41 -2.81 -1.67
CA PHE A 191 -4.75 -3.04 -2.94
C PHE A 191 -4.11 -1.77 -3.50
N PHE A 192 -4.87 -0.69 -3.64
CA PHE A 192 -4.35 0.56 -4.21
C PHE A 192 -3.29 1.20 -3.33
N ALA A 193 -3.44 1.18 -2.00
CA ALA A 193 -2.44 1.71 -1.08
C ALA A 193 -1.08 0.99 -1.27
N VAL A 194 -1.07 -0.34 -1.21
CA VAL A 194 0.15 -1.12 -1.41
C VAL A 194 0.72 -0.93 -2.81
N TYR A 195 -0.13 -0.92 -3.85
CA TYR A 195 0.28 -0.70 -5.22
C TYR A 195 0.97 0.67 -5.41
N TYR A 196 0.32 1.76 -5.00
CA TYR A 196 0.84 3.11 -5.21
C TYR A 196 2.08 3.41 -4.38
N LEU A 197 2.17 2.90 -3.15
CA LEU A 197 3.40 3.01 -2.35
C LEU A 197 4.57 2.28 -3.04
N THR A 198 4.31 1.09 -3.61
CA THR A 198 5.33 0.34 -4.37
C THR A 198 5.79 1.12 -5.60
N VAL A 199 4.86 1.69 -6.36
CA VAL A 199 5.23 2.51 -7.54
C VAL A 199 5.98 3.78 -7.11
N ASN A 200 5.55 4.47 -6.04
CA ASN A 200 6.21 5.68 -5.56
C ASN A 200 7.65 5.42 -5.10
N ASP A 201 7.88 4.29 -4.43
CA ASP A 201 9.21 3.84 -4.03
C ASP A 201 10.10 3.61 -5.25
N LYS A 202 9.59 2.86 -6.24
CA LYS A 202 10.28 2.66 -7.52
C LYS A 202 10.60 4.00 -8.18
N MET A 203 9.65 4.92 -8.29
CA MET A 203 9.90 6.21 -8.94
C MET A 203 10.99 7.02 -8.24
N HIS A 204 10.97 7.11 -6.91
CA HIS A 204 11.99 7.83 -6.14
C HIS A 204 13.38 7.19 -6.28
N ASN A 205 13.44 5.86 -6.14
CA ASN A 205 14.71 5.13 -6.19
C ASN A 205 15.24 4.93 -7.63
N TYR A 206 14.39 4.99 -8.66
CA TYR A 206 14.79 4.98 -10.07
C TYR A 206 15.22 6.36 -10.58
N ILE A 207 14.57 7.46 -10.20
CA ILE A 207 14.88 8.80 -10.72
C ILE A 207 16.29 9.25 -10.31
N ASN A 208 16.74 8.84 -9.12
CA ASN A 208 18.14 9.02 -8.65
C ASN A 208 19.19 8.26 -9.51
N ARG A 209 18.80 7.58 -10.59
CA ARG A 209 19.70 6.94 -11.57
C ARG A 209 20.09 7.83 -12.76
N LYS A 210 19.37 8.94 -12.99
CA LYS A 210 19.63 9.85 -14.13
C LYS A 210 20.43 11.10 -13.74
N SER A 211 20.73 11.29 -12.45
CA SER A 211 21.66 12.32 -11.95
C SER A 211 23.06 11.78 -11.79
#